data_AF-A0A1G8H7E4-F1
#
_entry.id   AF-A0A1G8H7E4-F1
#
_cell.length_a   1.000
_cell.length_b   1.000
_cell.length_c   1.000
_cell.angle_alpha   90.00
_cell.angle_beta   90.00
_cell.angle_gamma   90.00
#
_symmetry.space_group_name_H-M   'P 1'
#
loop_
_entity.id
_entity.type
_entity.pdbx_description
1 polymer ?
#
loop_
_entity_poly.entity_id
_entity_poly.type
_entity_poly.pdbx_seq_one_letter_code
_entity_poly.pdbx_strand_id
1 'polypeptide(L)'
;MKFKTFLILICFLFLSFPMFSQHSLKEKKYIFELDITKSMWGIGEPGSINIFDQVRTQLIKAIENIDDPSAEIVLVTWQDQIISTWKESANSVGKERLVEQLKKITVKSVPGQNTNIYNAWIEAKKHVNPSKINIVYLLTDGRHSVPNPPISKLYNEIPKWASFSAEKDAYMFLVELTSQAIDNKMRSLVEATDKVEFIHGIEFYTLFVNNTSPIINIDEKLEFTLNINKQNLPEKYNDTKIGLQLNSDLFEIVNPSITLEQTPTAIKLRLKKSLEEVKASLSESSILPITIIFDDSKYKHIKLINKEINCKIINKKEKVFYFNEL
;
A
#
# COMPACT_ATOMS: atom_id res chain seq x y z
N MET A 1 49.54 -14.43 -8.44
CA MET A 1 48.46 -13.57 -8.96
C MET A 1 48.86 -12.11 -8.71
N LYS A 2 48.94 -11.26 -9.73
CA LYS A 2 49.43 -9.87 -9.56
C LYS A 2 48.44 -9.12 -8.66
N PHE A 3 48.94 -8.32 -7.72
CA PHE A 3 48.13 -7.53 -6.76
C PHE A 3 46.96 -6.78 -7.42
N LYS A 4 47.16 -6.32 -8.67
CA LYS A 4 46.14 -5.70 -9.52
C LYS A 4 44.96 -6.62 -9.87
N THR A 5 45.21 -7.90 -10.15
CA THR A 5 44.18 -8.91 -10.47
C THR A 5 43.36 -9.27 -9.23
N PHE A 6 43.99 -9.27 -8.05
CA PHE A 6 43.31 -9.50 -6.77
C PHE A 6 42.39 -8.33 -6.40
N LEU A 7 42.83 -7.09 -6.63
CA LEU A 7 42.02 -5.89 -6.37
C LEU A 7 40.77 -5.80 -7.26
N ILE A 8 40.90 -6.17 -8.55
CA ILE A 8 39.76 -6.19 -9.49
C ILE A 8 38.74 -7.25 -9.09
N LEU A 9 39.18 -8.43 -8.61
CA LEU A 9 38.30 -9.49 -8.15
C LEU A 9 37.51 -9.07 -6.90
N ILE A 10 38.15 -8.35 -5.97
CA ILE A 10 37.52 -7.78 -4.78
C ILE A 10 36.48 -6.71 -5.16
N CYS A 11 36.80 -5.80 -6.08
CA CYS A 11 35.82 -4.80 -6.55
C CYS A 11 34.60 -5.44 -7.24
N PHE A 12 34.78 -6.53 -8.00
CA PHE A 12 33.67 -7.26 -8.58
C PHE A 12 32.81 -7.99 -7.54
N LEU A 13 33.43 -8.50 -6.46
CA LEU A 13 32.71 -9.12 -5.34
C LEU A 13 31.85 -8.10 -4.56
N PHE A 14 32.30 -6.85 -4.42
CA PHE A 14 31.52 -5.78 -3.79
C PHE A 14 30.36 -5.29 -4.67
N LEU A 15 30.43 -5.44 -5.99
CA LEU A 15 29.34 -5.10 -6.91
C LEU A 15 28.27 -6.19 -7.02
N SER A 16 28.55 -7.40 -6.56
CA SER A 16 27.60 -8.54 -6.60
C SER A 16 26.73 -8.68 -5.35
N PHE A 17 26.80 -7.77 -4.37
CA PHE A 17 25.84 -7.77 -3.28
C PHE A 17 24.47 -7.34 -3.81
N PRO A 18 23.44 -8.19 -3.76
CA PRO A 18 22.11 -7.75 -4.12
C PRO A 18 21.64 -6.72 -3.07
N MET A 19 21.26 -5.53 -3.55
CA MET A 19 20.69 -4.44 -2.74
C MET A 19 19.29 -4.83 -2.22
N PHE A 20 19.20 -5.79 -1.31
CA PHE A 20 17.97 -6.11 -0.60
C PHE A 20 17.91 -5.32 0.72
N SER A 21 17.76 -3.98 0.65
CA SER A 21 17.51 -3.18 1.87
C SER A 21 16.91 -1.77 1.64
N GLN A 22 16.17 -1.51 0.55
CA GLN A 22 15.64 -0.16 0.28
C GLN A 22 14.12 0.01 0.37
N HIS A 23 13.37 -1.00 0.82
CA HIS A 23 11.90 -0.88 0.89
C HIS A 23 11.44 0.21 1.87
N SER A 24 12.17 0.41 2.99
CA SER A 24 11.83 1.41 4.01
C SER A 24 12.20 2.86 3.67
N LEU A 25 12.81 3.12 2.51
CA LEU A 25 13.27 4.46 2.09
C LEU A 25 12.60 4.96 0.81
N LYS A 26 11.76 4.15 0.15
CA LYS A 26 11.06 4.60 -1.06
C LYS A 26 10.01 5.65 -0.70
N GLU A 27 10.10 6.80 -1.37
CA GLU A 27 9.04 7.80 -1.33
C GLU A 27 7.70 7.22 -1.81
N LYS A 28 6.60 7.78 -1.32
CA LYS A 28 5.26 7.36 -1.72
C LYS A 28 4.76 8.15 -2.93
N LYS A 29 3.92 7.50 -3.72
CA LYS A 29 3.17 8.10 -4.81
C LYS A 29 1.71 7.67 -4.74
N TYR A 30 0.81 8.63 -4.67
CA TYR A 30 -0.63 8.42 -4.65
C TYR A 30 -1.21 8.73 -6.03
N ILE A 31 -1.96 7.80 -6.60
CA ILE A 31 -2.59 7.95 -7.91
C ILE A 31 -4.10 7.78 -7.70
N PHE A 32 -4.86 8.84 -7.89
CA PHE A 32 -6.32 8.85 -7.75
C PHE A 32 -6.94 8.91 -9.15
N GLU A 33 -7.60 7.84 -9.56
CA GLU A 33 -8.40 7.76 -10.77
C GLU A 33 -9.88 7.98 -10.39
N LEU A 34 -10.36 9.21 -10.54
CA LEU A 34 -11.72 9.62 -10.18
C LEU A 34 -12.68 9.54 -11.37
N ASP A 35 -13.66 8.67 -11.28
CA ASP A 35 -14.84 8.67 -12.15
C ASP A 35 -15.64 9.97 -11.94
N ILE A 36 -15.88 10.70 -13.03
CA ILE A 36 -16.69 11.93 -13.03
C ILE A 36 -17.89 11.81 -13.98
N THR A 37 -18.40 10.60 -14.21
CA THR A 37 -19.64 10.35 -14.95
C THR A 37 -20.86 10.95 -14.26
N LYS A 38 -21.92 11.24 -15.02
CA LYS A 38 -23.15 11.83 -14.48
C LYS A 38 -23.87 10.92 -13.45
N SER A 39 -23.63 9.61 -13.45
CA SER A 39 -24.17 8.69 -12.44
C SER A 39 -23.78 9.08 -11.01
N MET A 40 -22.56 9.63 -10.85
CA MET A 40 -22.07 10.12 -9.56
C MET A 40 -22.95 11.25 -8.97
N TRP A 41 -23.70 11.97 -9.82
CA TRP A 41 -24.67 13.00 -9.44
C TRP A 41 -26.12 12.48 -9.40
N GLY A 42 -26.32 11.16 -9.47
CA GLY A 42 -27.65 10.54 -9.52
C GLY A 42 -28.37 10.69 -10.86
N ILE A 43 -27.64 10.97 -11.95
CA ILE A 43 -28.21 11.19 -13.28
C ILE A 43 -27.80 10.06 -14.21
N GLY A 44 -28.78 9.39 -14.83
CA GLY A 44 -28.53 8.32 -15.80
C GLY A 44 -29.37 7.08 -15.51
N GLU A 45 -28.70 5.96 -15.25
CA GLU A 45 -29.34 4.66 -15.06
C GLU A 45 -30.24 4.63 -13.80
N PRO A 46 -31.34 3.85 -13.81
CA PRO A 46 -32.17 3.65 -12.62
C PRO A 46 -31.35 3.09 -11.46
N GLY A 47 -31.35 3.81 -10.32
CA GLY A 47 -30.59 3.44 -9.13
C GLY A 47 -29.30 4.23 -8.92
N SER A 48 -28.91 5.11 -9.86
CA SER A 48 -27.84 6.09 -9.61
C SER A 48 -28.18 6.98 -8.41
N ILE A 49 -27.23 7.12 -7.49
CA ILE A 49 -27.37 7.94 -6.29
C ILE A 49 -26.43 9.14 -6.36
N ASN A 50 -26.88 10.30 -5.87
CA ASN A 50 -26.03 11.48 -5.83
C ASN A 50 -25.01 11.37 -4.68
N ILE A 51 -23.78 11.02 -5.02
CA ILE A 51 -22.68 10.81 -4.07
C ILE A 51 -21.44 11.65 -4.39
N PHE A 52 -21.40 12.33 -5.53
CA PHE A 52 -20.19 13.03 -6.00
C PHE A 52 -19.62 13.99 -4.95
N ASP A 53 -20.47 14.78 -4.28
CA ASP A 53 -19.99 15.73 -3.27
C ASP A 53 -19.37 15.03 -2.06
N GLN A 54 -19.93 13.89 -1.63
CA GLN A 54 -19.38 13.09 -0.54
C GLN A 54 -18.03 12.47 -0.94
N VAL A 55 -17.95 11.91 -2.16
CA VAL A 55 -16.71 11.35 -2.73
C VAL A 55 -15.63 12.42 -2.85
N ARG A 56 -15.99 13.59 -3.37
CA ARG A 56 -15.09 14.75 -3.48
C ARG A 56 -14.58 15.18 -2.11
N THR A 57 -15.45 15.29 -1.11
CA THR A 57 -15.04 15.64 0.26
C THR A 57 -14.09 14.59 0.84
N GLN A 58 -14.37 13.29 0.64
CA GLN A 58 -13.46 12.25 1.12
C GLN A 58 -12.11 12.29 0.40
N LEU A 59 -12.09 12.48 -0.92
CA LEU A 59 -10.87 12.58 -1.70
C LEU A 59 -10.03 13.80 -1.31
N ILE A 60 -10.67 14.95 -1.06
CA ILE A 60 -10.00 16.13 -0.51
C ILE A 60 -9.32 15.79 0.82
N LYS A 61 -10.05 15.17 1.76
CA LYS A 61 -9.48 14.75 3.05
C LYS A 61 -8.32 13.77 2.87
N ALA A 62 -8.45 12.81 1.96
CA ALA A 62 -7.40 11.83 1.65
C ALA A 62 -6.14 12.50 1.10
N ILE A 63 -6.27 13.56 0.30
CA ILE A 63 -5.16 14.36 -0.22
C ILE A 63 -4.54 15.22 0.90
N GLU A 64 -5.36 15.92 1.68
CA GLU A 64 -4.91 16.84 2.73
C GLU A 64 -4.12 16.12 3.84
N ASN A 65 -4.52 14.89 4.19
CA ASN A 65 -3.94 14.09 5.26
C ASN A 65 -2.65 13.33 4.87
N ILE A 66 -2.14 13.46 3.64
CA ILE A 66 -0.83 12.90 3.27
C ILE A 66 0.29 13.69 3.96
N ASP A 67 0.83 13.22 5.09
CA ASP A 67 1.79 14.03 5.86
C ASP A 67 3.14 14.26 5.15
N ASP A 68 3.58 13.32 4.32
CA ASP A 68 4.90 13.41 3.67
C ASP A 68 4.87 14.42 2.52
N PRO A 69 5.48 15.61 2.66
CA PRO A 69 5.40 16.65 1.63
C PRO A 69 6.19 16.31 0.36
N SER A 70 7.08 15.31 0.41
CA SER A 70 7.84 14.82 -0.74
C SER A 70 7.06 13.81 -1.59
N ALA A 71 5.94 13.27 -1.06
CA ALA A 71 5.10 12.35 -1.80
C ALA A 71 4.54 13.00 -3.06
N GLU A 72 4.43 12.22 -4.14
CA GLU A 72 3.81 12.66 -5.39
C GLU A 72 2.32 12.30 -5.37
N ILE A 73 1.48 13.22 -5.82
CA ILE A 73 0.05 12.99 -5.99
C ILE A 73 -0.29 13.18 -7.47
N VAL A 74 -0.91 12.17 -8.06
CA VAL A 74 -1.49 12.22 -9.39
C VAL A 74 -3.00 12.11 -9.24
N LEU A 75 -3.73 13.10 -9.73
CA LEU A 75 -5.19 13.07 -9.81
C LEU A 75 -5.58 13.02 -11.28
N VAL A 76 -6.23 11.93 -11.67
CA VAL A 76 -6.78 11.73 -13.00
C VAL A 76 -8.30 11.73 -12.87
N THR A 77 -8.97 12.46 -13.76
CA THR A 77 -10.43 12.40 -13.88
C THR A 77 -10.80 11.80 -15.23
N TRP A 78 -11.82 10.95 -15.24
CA TRP A 78 -12.15 10.15 -16.41
C TRP A 78 -13.64 9.85 -16.51
N GLN A 79 -14.04 9.49 -17.73
CA GLN A 79 -15.38 9.02 -18.11
C GLN A 79 -15.25 7.91 -19.18
N ASP A 80 -15.70 8.15 -20.41
CA ASP A 80 -15.38 7.32 -21.57
C ASP A 80 -13.91 7.49 -22.01
N GLN A 81 -13.36 8.68 -21.74
CA GLN A 81 -11.98 9.09 -21.96
C GLN A 81 -11.39 9.76 -20.71
N ILE A 82 -10.08 9.97 -20.71
CA ILE A 82 -9.39 10.78 -19.70
C ILE A 82 -9.72 12.25 -19.95
N ILE A 83 -10.23 12.93 -18.92
CA ILE A 83 -10.66 14.34 -18.99
C ILE A 83 -9.54 15.26 -18.53
N SER A 84 -8.88 14.94 -17.43
CA SER A 84 -7.78 15.74 -16.90
C SER A 84 -6.80 14.90 -16.11
N THR A 85 -5.56 15.37 -16.05
CA THR A 85 -4.51 14.79 -15.22
C THR A 85 -3.72 15.91 -14.58
N TRP A 86 -3.68 15.93 -13.26
CA TRP A 86 -2.89 16.86 -12.47
C TRP A 86 -1.84 16.09 -11.68
N LYS A 87 -0.62 16.64 -11.62
CA LYS A 87 0.52 16.04 -10.91
C LYS A 87 1.10 17.12 -10.01
N GLU A 88 1.09 16.88 -8.72
CA GLU A 88 1.57 17.82 -7.71
C GLU A 88 2.32 17.07 -6.61
N SER A 89 3.18 17.77 -5.89
CA SER A 89 3.76 17.25 -4.64
C SER A 89 2.75 17.41 -3.50
N ALA A 90 2.82 16.56 -2.48
CA ALA A 90 1.98 16.61 -1.29
C ALA A 90 2.36 17.75 -0.30
N ASN A 91 3.06 18.77 -0.75
CA ASN A 91 3.26 19.99 0.03
C ASN A 91 1.98 20.85 0.03
N SER A 92 1.91 21.86 0.90
CA SER A 92 0.70 22.68 1.09
C SER A 92 0.19 23.31 -0.21
N VAL A 93 1.10 23.83 -1.06
CA VAL A 93 0.74 24.49 -2.32
C VAL A 93 0.20 23.49 -3.34
N GLY A 94 0.84 22.33 -3.49
CA GLY A 94 0.40 21.28 -4.40
C GLY A 94 -0.95 20.70 -4.00
N LYS A 95 -1.15 20.46 -2.69
CA LYS A 95 -2.45 20.05 -2.12
C LYS A 95 -3.55 21.08 -2.41
N GLU A 96 -3.30 22.37 -2.13
CA GLU A 96 -4.27 23.44 -2.39
C GLU A 96 -4.69 23.48 -3.86
N ARG A 97 -3.73 23.40 -4.79
CA ARG A 97 -4.03 23.34 -6.23
C ARG A 97 -4.91 22.16 -6.60
N LEU A 98 -4.62 20.96 -6.12
CA LEU A 98 -5.46 19.78 -6.39
C LEU A 98 -6.87 19.93 -5.83
N VAL A 99 -6.99 20.46 -4.60
CA VAL A 99 -8.29 20.74 -3.96
C VAL A 99 -9.09 21.76 -4.76
N GLU A 100 -8.46 22.81 -5.29
CA GLU A 100 -9.12 23.76 -6.18
C GLU A 100 -9.64 23.09 -7.46
N GLN A 101 -8.85 22.21 -8.09
CA GLN A 101 -9.29 21.49 -9.29
C GLN A 101 -10.51 20.61 -8.98
N LEU A 102 -10.48 19.88 -7.86
CA LEU A 102 -11.61 19.07 -7.40
C LEU A 102 -12.88 19.90 -7.16
N LYS A 103 -12.74 21.08 -6.54
CA LYS A 103 -13.87 21.99 -6.28
C LYS A 103 -14.48 22.56 -7.57
N LYS A 104 -13.70 22.70 -8.65
CA LYS A 104 -14.17 23.18 -9.96
C LYS A 104 -15.00 22.15 -10.73
N ILE A 105 -14.89 20.86 -10.40
CA ILE A 105 -15.68 19.82 -11.06
C ILE A 105 -17.15 19.96 -10.64
N THR A 106 -18.03 20.11 -11.63
CA THR A 106 -19.47 20.22 -11.45
C THR A 106 -20.20 19.36 -12.47
N VAL A 107 -21.46 19.04 -12.20
CA VAL A 107 -22.31 18.32 -13.16
C VAL A 107 -22.41 19.01 -14.54
N LYS A 108 -22.23 20.33 -14.60
CA LYS A 108 -22.25 21.12 -15.85
C LYS A 108 -20.95 20.99 -16.65
N SER A 109 -19.83 20.74 -15.98
CA SER A 109 -18.51 20.62 -16.61
C SER A 109 -18.20 19.22 -17.13
N VAL A 110 -19.07 18.24 -16.87
CA VAL A 110 -18.85 16.84 -17.25
C VAL A 110 -19.66 16.44 -18.50
N PRO A 111 -19.00 16.00 -19.58
CA PRO A 111 -19.67 15.82 -20.88
C PRO A 111 -20.49 14.52 -20.96
N GLY A 112 -19.98 13.41 -20.41
CA GLY A 112 -20.47 12.05 -20.68
C GLY A 112 -21.26 11.36 -19.56
N GLN A 113 -21.90 10.26 -19.93
CA GLN A 113 -22.57 9.31 -19.02
C GLN A 113 -21.90 7.93 -19.00
N ASN A 114 -20.98 7.67 -19.93
CA ASN A 114 -20.38 6.35 -20.10
C ASN A 114 -19.11 6.22 -19.26
N THR A 115 -18.93 5.04 -18.66
CA THR A 115 -17.84 4.72 -17.74
C THR A 115 -16.88 3.75 -18.42
N ASN A 116 -15.62 4.15 -18.58
CA ASN A 116 -14.57 3.32 -19.18
C ASN A 116 -13.47 2.99 -18.17
N ILE A 117 -13.78 2.04 -17.29
CA ILE A 117 -12.85 1.54 -16.25
C ILE A 117 -11.54 0.99 -16.87
N TYR A 118 -11.58 0.42 -18.08
CA TYR A 118 -10.36 -0.06 -18.75
C TYR A 118 -9.38 1.09 -19.02
N ASN A 119 -9.86 2.21 -19.55
CA ASN A 119 -8.98 3.34 -19.83
C ASN A 119 -8.38 3.92 -18.55
N ALA A 120 -9.17 4.06 -17.48
CA ALA A 120 -8.68 4.47 -16.17
C ALA A 120 -7.62 3.51 -15.61
N TRP A 121 -7.85 2.21 -15.73
CA TRP A 121 -6.89 1.18 -15.32
C TRP A 121 -5.56 1.28 -16.08
N ILE A 122 -5.62 1.47 -17.41
CA ILE A 122 -4.43 1.64 -18.24
C ILE A 122 -3.73 2.98 -17.93
N GLU A 123 -4.48 4.05 -17.67
CA GLU A 123 -3.93 5.36 -17.32
C GLU A 123 -3.18 5.30 -15.98
N ALA A 124 -3.77 4.66 -14.96
CA ALA A 124 -3.10 4.42 -13.68
C ALA A 124 -1.74 3.73 -13.86
N LYS A 125 -1.67 2.70 -14.70
CA LYS A 125 -0.41 1.99 -14.99
C LYS A 125 0.67 2.90 -15.56
N LYS A 126 0.31 3.94 -16.34
CA LYS A 126 1.27 4.89 -16.91
C LYS A 126 1.90 5.79 -15.85
N HIS A 127 1.20 6.03 -14.74
CA HIS A 127 1.68 6.92 -13.68
C HIS A 127 2.50 6.20 -12.60
N VAL A 128 2.47 4.86 -12.57
CA VAL A 128 3.29 4.04 -11.67
C VAL A 128 4.78 4.28 -11.90
N ASN A 129 5.50 4.61 -10.84
CA ASN A 129 6.95 4.80 -10.83
C ASN A 129 7.64 3.68 -10.02
N PRO A 130 8.45 2.80 -10.65
CA PRO A 130 9.12 1.70 -9.97
C PRO A 130 10.04 2.09 -8.80
N SER A 131 10.53 3.34 -8.77
CA SER A 131 11.38 3.84 -7.68
C SER A 131 10.60 4.25 -6.43
N LYS A 132 9.26 4.26 -6.49
CA LYS A 132 8.37 4.70 -5.41
C LYS A 132 7.45 3.57 -4.96
N ILE A 133 6.84 3.72 -3.79
CA ILE A 133 5.69 2.91 -3.38
C ILE A 133 4.45 3.54 -4.00
N ASN A 134 3.81 2.85 -4.94
CA ASN A 134 2.67 3.37 -5.70
C ASN A 134 1.35 2.88 -5.10
N ILE A 135 0.48 3.83 -4.78
CA ILE A 135 -0.80 3.59 -4.13
C ILE A 135 -1.87 4.13 -5.07
N VAL A 136 -2.53 3.24 -5.80
CA VAL A 136 -3.55 3.60 -6.78
C VAL A 136 -4.93 3.40 -6.18
N TYR A 137 -5.77 4.42 -6.26
CA TYR A 137 -7.20 4.33 -5.99
C TYR A 137 -7.96 4.55 -7.29
N LEU A 138 -8.73 3.57 -7.72
CA LEU A 138 -9.68 3.71 -8.82
C LEU A 138 -11.08 3.81 -8.23
N LEU A 139 -11.63 5.02 -8.23
CA LEU A 139 -12.92 5.35 -7.62
C LEU A 139 -14.00 5.38 -8.70
N THR A 140 -15.01 4.52 -8.59
CA THR A 140 -16.14 4.50 -9.53
C THR A 140 -17.43 4.04 -8.86
N ASP A 141 -18.55 4.63 -9.30
CA ASP A 141 -19.90 4.23 -8.93
C ASP A 141 -20.62 3.43 -10.02
N GLY A 142 -20.01 3.37 -11.21
CA GLY A 142 -20.63 2.88 -12.42
C GLY A 142 -19.98 1.62 -12.96
N ARG A 143 -20.76 0.85 -13.70
CA ARG A 143 -20.25 -0.30 -14.45
C ARG A 143 -19.55 0.17 -15.71
N HIS A 144 -18.55 -0.57 -16.13
CA HIS A 144 -17.97 -0.37 -17.45
C HIS A 144 -19.05 -0.46 -18.54
N SER A 145 -19.31 0.64 -19.24
CA SER A 145 -20.48 0.81 -20.13
C SER A 145 -20.14 1.22 -21.56
N VAL A 146 -18.86 1.39 -21.89
CA VAL A 146 -18.45 1.63 -23.28
C VAL A 146 -18.40 0.32 -24.09
N PRO A 147 -18.77 0.34 -25.38
CA PRO A 147 -18.67 -0.83 -26.25
C PRO A 147 -17.22 -1.09 -26.71
N ASN A 148 -16.39 -0.05 -26.73
CA ASN A 148 -15.00 -0.11 -27.15
C ASN A 148 -14.12 0.76 -26.23
N PRO A 149 -13.13 0.20 -25.52
CA PRO A 149 -12.84 -1.24 -25.44
C PRO A 149 -13.96 -1.98 -24.72
N PRO A 150 -14.30 -3.22 -25.11
CA PRO A 150 -15.34 -4.00 -24.41
C PRO A 150 -14.86 -4.43 -23.02
N ILE A 151 -15.79 -4.71 -22.10
CA ILE A 151 -15.49 -5.16 -20.73
C ILE A 151 -14.56 -6.39 -20.65
N SER A 152 -14.58 -7.25 -21.67
CA SER A 152 -13.66 -8.39 -21.77
C SER A 152 -12.18 -7.99 -21.82
N LYS A 153 -11.86 -6.80 -22.35
CA LYS A 153 -10.49 -6.24 -22.29
C LYS A 153 -10.08 -5.92 -20.87
N LEU A 154 -10.99 -5.36 -20.06
CA LEU A 154 -10.75 -5.10 -18.65
C LEU A 154 -10.55 -6.40 -17.87
N TYR A 155 -11.41 -7.39 -18.08
CA TYR A 155 -11.24 -8.71 -17.45
C TYR A 155 -9.90 -9.36 -17.77
N ASN A 156 -9.40 -9.18 -18.99
CA ASN A 156 -8.08 -9.71 -19.37
C ASN A 156 -6.92 -8.89 -18.80
N GLU A 157 -7.15 -7.65 -18.41
CA GLU A 157 -6.11 -6.74 -17.94
C GLU A 157 -5.91 -6.82 -16.42
N ILE A 158 -6.99 -7.06 -15.65
CA ILE A 158 -6.92 -7.15 -14.18
C ILE A 158 -5.85 -8.17 -13.72
N PRO A 159 -5.85 -9.44 -14.18
CA PRO A 159 -4.86 -10.43 -13.73
C PRO A 159 -3.41 -10.08 -14.06
N LYS A 160 -3.19 -9.23 -15.07
CA LYS A 160 -1.83 -8.82 -15.45
C LYS A 160 -1.21 -7.88 -14.43
N TRP A 161 -1.99 -7.29 -13.53
CA TRP A 161 -1.48 -6.41 -12.48
C TRP A 161 -0.45 -7.11 -11.58
N ALA A 162 -0.68 -8.38 -11.22
CA ALA A 162 0.26 -9.14 -10.39
C ALA A 162 1.66 -9.17 -11.02
N SER A 163 1.75 -9.50 -12.31
CA SER A 163 3.02 -9.49 -13.05
C SER A 163 3.59 -8.07 -13.24
N PHE A 164 2.73 -7.07 -13.44
CA PHE A 164 3.14 -5.68 -13.61
C PHE A 164 3.74 -5.07 -12.33
N SER A 165 3.17 -5.41 -11.17
CA SER A 165 3.48 -4.84 -9.85
C SER A 165 4.56 -5.61 -9.07
N ALA A 166 4.99 -6.78 -9.55
CA ALA A 166 5.99 -7.64 -8.90
C ALA A 166 7.26 -6.87 -8.47
N GLU A 167 7.74 -5.96 -9.32
CA GLU A 167 8.97 -5.17 -9.07
C GLU A 167 8.73 -3.67 -8.86
N LYS A 168 7.47 -3.22 -8.82
CA LYS A 168 7.11 -1.78 -8.84
C LYS A 168 6.46 -1.27 -7.56
N ASP A 169 6.39 -2.10 -6.52
CA ASP A 169 5.72 -1.79 -5.25
C ASP A 169 4.39 -1.03 -5.47
N ALA A 170 3.56 -1.58 -6.37
CA ALA A 170 2.35 -0.93 -6.86
C ALA A 170 1.11 -1.69 -6.37
N TYR A 171 0.27 -0.98 -5.63
CA TYR A 171 -0.96 -1.48 -5.03
C TYR A 171 -2.15 -0.78 -5.67
N MET A 172 -3.13 -1.55 -6.14
CA MET A 172 -4.36 -1.03 -6.73
C MET A 172 -5.55 -1.30 -5.81
N PHE A 173 -6.26 -0.24 -5.46
CA PHE A 173 -7.52 -0.30 -4.74
C PHE A 173 -8.66 0.10 -5.65
N LEU A 174 -9.51 -0.85 -5.98
CA LEU A 174 -10.76 -0.59 -6.67
C LEU A 174 -11.80 -0.17 -5.63
N VAL A 175 -12.06 1.13 -5.55
CA VAL A 175 -12.99 1.73 -4.59
C VAL A 175 -14.40 1.66 -5.19
N GLU A 176 -15.16 0.65 -4.75
CA GLU A 176 -16.55 0.42 -5.12
C GLU A 176 -17.44 1.42 -4.35
N LEU A 177 -17.73 2.56 -4.97
CA LEU A 177 -18.48 3.65 -4.33
C LEU A 177 -19.95 3.30 -4.10
N THR A 178 -20.51 2.43 -4.95
CA THR A 178 -21.86 1.89 -4.83
C THR A 178 -21.84 0.39 -5.11
N SER A 179 -22.77 -0.37 -4.53
CA SER A 179 -22.86 -1.83 -4.71
C SER A 179 -23.18 -2.28 -6.14
N GLN A 180 -23.49 -1.35 -7.05
CA GLN A 180 -23.83 -1.65 -8.43
C GLN A 180 -22.63 -1.54 -9.37
N ALA A 181 -21.54 -0.89 -8.95
CA ALA A 181 -20.41 -0.56 -9.83
C ALA A 181 -19.69 -1.81 -10.38
N ILE A 182 -19.64 -2.90 -9.60
CA ILE A 182 -18.77 -4.05 -9.89
C ILE A 182 -19.59 -5.32 -10.07
N ASP A 183 -19.41 -6.01 -11.20
CA ASP A 183 -20.02 -7.31 -11.45
C ASP A 183 -19.25 -8.47 -10.79
N ASN A 184 -19.90 -9.64 -10.66
CA ASN A 184 -19.32 -10.81 -10.00
C ASN A 184 -18.03 -11.32 -10.67
N LYS A 185 -17.91 -11.20 -12.00
CA LYS A 185 -16.72 -11.67 -12.71
C LYS A 185 -15.54 -10.76 -12.45
N MET A 186 -15.74 -9.45 -12.46
CA MET A 186 -14.72 -8.48 -12.04
C MET A 186 -14.29 -8.73 -10.59
N ARG A 187 -15.26 -8.99 -9.70
CA ARG A 187 -15.01 -9.29 -8.30
C ARG A 187 -14.08 -10.49 -8.11
N SER A 188 -14.42 -11.62 -8.74
CA SER A 188 -13.59 -12.82 -8.67
C SER A 188 -12.18 -12.62 -9.26
N LEU A 189 -12.04 -11.81 -10.32
CA LEU A 189 -10.74 -11.53 -10.91
C LEU A 189 -9.87 -10.67 -9.99
N VAL A 190 -10.43 -9.63 -9.36
CA VAL A 190 -9.71 -8.79 -8.41
C VAL A 190 -9.31 -9.59 -7.18
N GLU A 191 -10.22 -10.36 -6.58
CA GLU A 191 -9.92 -11.20 -5.41
C GLU A 191 -8.84 -12.25 -5.67
N ALA A 192 -8.69 -12.69 -6.92
CA ALA A 192 -7.64 -13.64 -7.34
C ALA A 192 -6.32 -12.97 -7.77
N THR A 193 -6.25 -11.63 -7.83
CA THR A 193 -5.07 -10.91 -8.35
C THR A 193 -4.27 -10.29 -7.21
N ASP A 194 -2.99 -10.65 -7.11
CA ASP A 194 -2.09 -10.07 -6.12
C ASP A 194 -1.95 -8.54 -6.25
N LYS A 195 -1.88 -7.85 -5.10
CA LYS A 195 -1.82 -6.39 -4.96
C LYS A 195 -2.95 -5.61 -5.65
N VAL A 196 -4.09 -6.27 -5.87
CA VAL A 196 -5.36 -5.62 -6.24
C VAL A 196 -6.40 -5.96 -5.18
N GLU A 197 -7.02 -4.96 -4.58
CA GLU A 197 -8.04 -5.17 -3.55
C GLU A 197 -9.24 -4.25 -3.74
N PHE A 198 -10.39 -4.67 -3.21
CA PHE A 198 -11.56 -3.80 -3.11
C PHE A 198 -11.53 -2.96 -1.85
N ILE A 199 -12.02 -1.73 -1.98
CA ILE A 199 -12.50 -0.92 -0.86
C ILE A 199 -13.97 -0.65 -1.10
N HIS A 200 -14.82 -0.88 -0.09
CA HIS A 200 -16.28 -0.70 -0.25
C HIS A 200 -16.75 0.58 0.41
N GLY A 201 -17.48 1.39 -0.37
CA GLY A 201 -18.10 2.63 0.06
C GLY A 201 -17.25 3.87 -0.20
N ILE A 202 -17.77 5.01 0.24
CA ILE A 202 -17.16 6.32 0.01
C ILE A 202 -15.92 6.52 0.87
N GLU A 203 -15.92 6.00 2.11
CA GLU A 203 -14.74 6.06 2.97
C GLU A 203 -13.68 5.06 2.47
N PHE A 204 -12.45 5.52 2.25
CA PHE A 204 -11.33 4.67 1.84
C PHE A 204 -10.04 5.11 2.54
N TYR A 205 -9.32 4.14 3.11
CA TYR A 205 -8.10 4.36 3.87
C TYR A 205 -7.09 3.25 3.62
N THR A 206 -5.81 3.60 3.70
CA THR A 206 -4.72 2.64 3.60
C THR A 206 -3.77 2.82 4.77
N LEU A 207 -3.39 1.70 5.38
CA LEU A 207 -2.40 1.60 6.44
C LEU A 207 -1.12 1.00 5.87
N PHE A 208 0.02 1.47 6.37
CA PHE A 208 1.33 0.98 5.92
C PHE A 208 2.15 0.51 7.10
N VAL A 209 2.73 -0.68 7.00
CA VAL A 209 3.79 -1.10 7.91
C VAL A 209 5.08 -0.40 7.47
N ASN A 210 5.59 0.52 8.30
CA ASN A 210 6.79 1.31 7.96
C ASN A 210 8.09 0.50 8.11
N ASN A 211 8.10 -0.51 8.99
CA ASN A 211 9.28 -1.32 9.27
C ASN A 211 8.99 -2.81 9.01
N THR A 212 9.27 -3.26 7.79
CA THR A 212 9.02 -4.64 7.36
C THR A 212 10.20 -5.57 7.57
N SER A 213 11.38 -5.06 7.97
CA SER A 213 12.59 -5.87 8.11
C SER A 213 13.43 -5.46 9.34
N PRO A 214 12.85 -5.46 10.56
CA PRO A 214 13.60 -5.14 11.76
C PRO A 214 14.72 -6.16 12.00
N ILE A 215 15.80 -5.70 12.63
CA ILE A 215 16.94 -6.55 13.03
C ILE A 215 16.84 -6.78 14.54
N ILE A 216 16.93 -8.03 14.96
CA ILE A 216 16.87 -8.45 16.38
C ILE A 216 18.11 -9.28 16.68
N ASN A 217 18.90 -8.85 17.68
CA ASN A 217 20.01 -9.63 18.19
C ASN A 217 19.52 -10.58 19.28
N ILE A 218 19.83 -11.88 19.15
CA ILE A 218 19.38 -12.89 20.10
C ILE A 218 20.00 -12.73 21.50
N ASP A 219 21.16 -12.08 21.59
CA ASP A 219 21.87 -11.81 22.84
C ASP A 219 21.41 -10.54 23.55
N GLU A 220 20.49 -9.79 22.94
CA GLU A 220 19.96 -8.54 23.47
C GLU A 220 18.46 -8.66 23.79
N LYS A 221 17.76 -7.54 23.74
CA LYS A 221 16.33 -7.47 23.93
C LYS A 221 15.63 -8.05 22.69
N LEU A 222 14.95 -9.18 22.88
CA LEU A 222 14.15 -9.85 21.85
C LEU A 222 12.86 -9.08 21.56
N GLU A 223 12.97 -7.92 20.93
CA GLU A 223 11.83 -7.13 20.52
C GLU A 223 12.11 -6.33 19.26
N PHE A 224 11.05 -5.89 18.59
CA PHE A 224 11.13 -4.94 17.48
C PHE A 224 10.00 -3.92 17.58
N THR A 225 10.18 -2.74 16.98
CA THR A 225 9.12 -1.73 16.90
C THR A 225 8.22 -2.01 15.71
N LEU A 226 6.93 -2.27 15.98
CA LEU A 226 5.87 -2.23 14.99
C LEU A 226 5.37 -0.79 14.85
N ASN A 227 5.54 -0.23 13.66
CA ASN A 227 5.07 1.11 13.32
C ASN A 227 4.12 1.02 12.12
N ILE A 228 2.84 1.30 12.37
CA ILE A 228 1.81 1.36 11.33
C ILE A 228 1.49 2.83 11.07
N ASN A 229 1.70 3.27 9.84
CA ASN A 229 1.31 4.59 9.40
C ASN A 229 -0.21 4.67 9.26
N LYS A 230 -0.81 5.64 9.97
CA LYS A 230 -2.25 5.89 10.04
C LYS A 230 -2.67 7.25 9.46
N GLN A 231 -1.85 7.85 8.60
CA GLN A 231 -1.97 9.21 8.05
C GLN A 231 -3.39 9.68 7.74
N ASN A 232 -4.20 8.83 7.11
CA ASN A 232 -5.54 9.22 6.68
C ASN A 232 -6.67 8.63 7.53
N LEU A 233 -6.35 7.91 8.61
CA LEU A 233 -7.32 7.13 9.36
C LEU A 233 -8.02 7.97 10.44
N PRO A 234 -9.36 8.09 10.42
CA PRO A 234 -10.11 8.76 11.49
C PRO A 234 -9.92 8.11 12.86
N GLU A 235 -9.96 8.92 13.93
CA GLU A 235 -9.80 8.46 15.32
C GLU A 235 -10.82 7.40 15.74
N LYS A 236 -12.02 7.37 15.12
CA LYS A 236 -13.03 6.32 15.34
C LYS A 236 -12.52 4.89 15.08
N TYR A 237 -11.36 4.73 14.45
CA TYR A 237 -10.72 3.44 14.20
C TYR A 237 -9.48 3.15 15.06
N ASN A 238 -9.16 4.00 16.04
CA ASN A 238 -8.00 3.81 16.92
C ASN A 238 -8.04 2.47 17.68
N ASP A 239 -9.23 2.01 18.07
CA ASP A 239 -9.45 0.71 18.75
C ASP A 239 -9.38 -0.51 17.82
N THR A 240 -9.04 -0.32 16.53
CA THR A 240 -8.95 -1.43 15.58
C THR A 240 -7.87 -2.42 16.02
N LYS A 241 -8.30 -3.65 16.28
CA LYS A 241 -7.42 -4.76 16.68
C LYS A 241 -6.58 -5.24 15.50
N ILE A 242 -5.28 -5.32 15.74
CA ILE A 242 -4.27 -5.91 14.87
C ILE A 242 -3.79 -7.20 15.53
N GLY A 243 -3.84 -8.31 14.80
CA GLY A 243 -3.24 -9.58 15.22
C GLY A 243 -1.84 -9.75 14.63
N LEU A 244 -0.99 -10.50 15.32
CA LEU A 244 0.34 -10.88 14.87
C LEU A 244 0.43 -12.40 14.94
N GLN A 245 0.74 -13.03 13.81
CA GLN A 245 0.91 -14.46 13.69
C GLN A 245 2.36 -14.79 13.40
N LEU A 246 2.90 -15.73 14.17
CA LEU A 246 4.25 -16.25 14.01
C LEU A 246 4.23 -17.78 14.06
N ASN A 247 4.65 -18.41 12.97
CA ASN A 247 4.82 -19.86 12.89
C ASN A 247 6.31 -20.20 13.07
N SER A 248 6.75 -20.42 14.31
CA SER A 248 8.14 -20.75 14.65
C SER A 248 8.22 -21.75 15.80
N ASP A 249 9.16 -22.68 15.73
CA ASP A 249 9.48 -23.62 16.81
C ASP A 249 10.41 -23.03 17.87
N LEU A 250 11.02 -21.88 17.58
CA LEU A 250 12.04 -21.26 18.42
C LEU A 250 11.53 -20.01 19.15
N PHE A 251 10.57 -19.32 18.55
CA PHE A 251 10.06 -18.04 19.04
C PHE A 251 8.55 -18.02 19.15
N GLU A 252 8.04 -17.22 20.08
CA GLU A 252 6.63 -16.81 20.15
C GLU A 252 6.50 -15.32 20.43
N ILE A 253 5.35 -14.75 20.06
CA ILE A 253 5.01 -13.36 20.36
C ILE A 253 4.32 -13.31 21.71
N VAL A 254 4.82 -12.48 22.64
CA VAL A 254 4.28 -12.39 24.01
C VAL A 254 2.86 -11.83 24.02
N ASN A 255 2.62 -10.77 23.24
CA ASN A 255 1.31 -10.15 23.07
C ASN A 255 0.96 -10.17 21.57
N PRO A 256 0.28 -11.22 21.08
CA PRO A 256 0.02 -11.41 19.66
C PRO A 256 -1.08 -10.49 19.12
N SER A 257 -1.51 -9.49 19.90
CA SER A 257 -2.48 -8.52 19.44
C SER A 257 -2.31 -7.18 20.13
N ILE A 258 -2.53 -6.12 19.35
CA ILE A 258 -2.50 -4.72 19.76
C ILE A 258 -3.67 -3.97 19.12
N THR A 259 -3.92 -2.74 19.54
CA THR A 259 -4.79 -1.80 18.80
C THR A 259 -3.96 -0.86 17.93
N LEU A 260 -4.57 -0.25 16.92
CA LEU A 260 -3.90 0.76 16.08
C LEU A 260 -3.40 1.96 16.88
N GLU A 261 -4.14 2.37 17.91
CA GLU A 261 -3.74 3.48 18.79
C GLU A 261 -2.40 3.23 19.48
N GLN A 262 -2.09 1.98 19.79
CA GLN A 262 -0.84 1.62 20.44
C GLN A 262 0.36 1.76 19.51
N THR A 263 0.18 1.93 18.19
CA THR A 263 1.30 2.07 17.26
C THR A 263 1.87 3.50 17.24
N PRO A 264 3.21 3.68 17.27
CA PRO A 264 4.25 2.65 17.29
C PRO A 264 4.42 1.96 18.66
N THR A 265 4.65 0.65 18.68
CA THR A 265 4.84 -0.14 19.91
C THR A 265 5.94 -1.19 19.77
N ALA A 266 6.52 -1.59 20.90
CA ALA A 266 7.50 -2.68 20.98
C ALA A 266 6.78 -4.03 21.04
N ILE A 267 7.04 -4.88 20.05
CA ILE A 267 6.57 -6.27 20.00
C ILE A 267 7.66 -7.17 20.57
N LYS A 268 7.35 -7.81 21.69
CA LYS A 268 8.27 -8.70 22.40
C LYS A 268 8.14 -10.13 21.89
N LEU A 269 9.29 -10.75 21.66
CA LEU A 269 9.44 -12.16 21.38
C LEU A 269 9.92 -12.88 22.64
N ARG A 270 9.52 -14.14 22.80
CA ARG A 270 10.00 -15.05 23.83
C ARG A 270 10.57 -16.31 23.17
N LEU A 271 11.65 -16.82 23.73
CA LEU A 271 12.22 -18.11 23.31
C LEU A 271 11.34 -19.26 23.79
N LYS A 272 11.02 -20.20 22.91
CA LYS A 272 10.32 -21.45 23.26
C LYS A 272 11.25 -22.52 23.83
N LYS A 273 12.57 -22.32 23.67
CA LYS A 273 13.66 -23.24 24.01
C LYS A 273 14.75 -22.49 24.77
N SER A 274 15.76 -23.20 25.30
CA SER A 274 16.91 -22.52 25.92
C SER A 274 17.67 -21.68 24.90
N LEU A 275 18.39 -20.66 25.36
CA LEU A 275 19.18 -19.80 24.48
C LEU A 275 20.20 -20.62 23.68
N GLU A 276 20.84 -21.59 24.33
CA GLU A 276 21.83 -22.49 23.73
C GLU A 276 21.23 -23.33 22.61
N GLU A 277 20.03 -23.90 22.81
CA GLU A 277 19.32 -24.68 21.80
C GLU A 277 18.88 -23.83 20.61
N VAL A 278 18.41 -22.61 20.87
CA VAL A 278 18.01 -21.67 19.82
C VAL A 278 19.24 -21.26 19.01
N LYS A 279 20.36 -20.91 19.66
CA LYS A 279 21.61 -20.57 18.97
C LYS A 279 22.18 -21.73 18.16
N ALA A 280 22.05 -22.96 18.63
CA ALA A 280 22.47 -24.15 17.88
C ALA A 280 21.57 -24.42 16.65
N SER A 281 20.31 -23.99 16.70
CA SER A 281 19.32 -24.20 15.64
C SER A 281 19.31 -23.10 14.58
N LEU A 282 19.86 -21.92 14.87
CA LEU A 282 19.87 -20.76 13.97
C LEU A 282 21.19 -20.63 13.22
N SER A 283 21.10 -20.27 11.95
CA SER A 283 22.25 -19.72 11.21
C SER A 283 22.66 -18.36 11.79
N GLU A 284 23.85 -17.87 11.48
CA GLU A 284 24.36 -16.56 11.95
C GLU A 284 23.36 -15.41 11.70
N SER A 285 22.61 -15.51 10.61
CA SER A 285 21.47 -14.67 10.30
C SER A 285 20.33 -15.55 9.82
N SER A 286 19.14 -15.37 10.38
CA SER A 286 17.93 -16.09 9.99
C SER A 286 16.76 -15.12 9.82
N ILE A 287 15.81 -15.44 8.94
CA ILE A 287 14.60 -14.65 8.74
C ILE A 287 13.46 -15.30 9.53
N LEU A 288 12.78 -14.49 10.33
CA LEU A 288 11.61 -14.86 11.11
C LEU A 288 10.39 -14.11 10.54
N PRO A 289 9.61 -14.73 9.65
CA PRO A 289 8.43 -14.10 9.08
C PRO A 289 7.31 -13.98 10.12
N ILE A 290 6.74 -12.79 10.22
CA ILE A 290 5.57 -12.48 11.06
C ILE A 290 4.50 -11.89 10.15
N THR A 291 3.32 -12.51 10.15
CA THR A 291 2.17 -12.04 9.39
C THR A 291 1.27 -11.19 10.28
N ILE A 292 0.89 -10.01 9.80
CA ILE A 292 -0.10 -9.15 10.42
C ILE A 292 -1.49 -9.59 9.98
N ILE A 293 -2.32 -9.92 10.96
CA ILE A 293 -3.72 -10.28 10.76
C ILE A 293 -4.59 -9.04 10.95
N PHE A 294 -5.32 -8.68 9.88
CA PHE A 294 -6.26 -7.57 9.86
C PHE A 294 -7.64 -8.10 9.45
N ASP A 295 -8.69 -7.71 10.16
CA ASP A 295 -10.06 -8.14 9.85
C ASP A 295 -10.66 -7.27 8.72
N ASP A 296 -10.28 -7.61 7.49
CA ASP A 296 -10.79 -6.98 6.26
C ASP A 296 -12.33 -7.08 6.14
N SER A 297 -12.95 -8.06 6.79
CA SER A 297 -14.41 -8.25 6.75
C SER A 297 -15.16 -7.23 7.61
N LYS A 298 -14.59 -6.87 8.77
CA LYS A 298 -15.11 -5.85 9.68
C LYS A 298 -14.76 -4.44 9.21
N TYR A 299 -13.56 -4.24 8.66
CA TYR A 299 -13.04 -2.93 8.25
C TYR A 299 -12.92 -2.80 6.73
N LYS A 300 -14.04 -2.99 6.03
CA LYS A 300 -14.12 -3.00 4.55
C LYS A 300 -13.62 -1.74 3.83
N HIS A 301 -13.45 -0.64 4.56
CA HIS A 301 -12.97 0.66 4.07
C HIS A 301 -11.48 0.90 4.34
N ILE A 302 -10.80 -0.02 5.03
CA ILE A 302 -9.38 0.10 5.42
C ILE A 302 -8.60 -1.05 4.83
N LYS A 303 -7.49 -0.74 4.16
CA LYS A 303 -6.55 -1.75 3.64
C LYS A 303 -5.17 -1.63 4.24
N LEU A 304 -4.63 -2.74 4.71
CA LEU A 304 -3.27 -2.81 5.24
C LEU A 304 -2.31 -3.32 4.17
N ILE A 305 -1.39 -2.46 3.75
CA ILE A 305 -0.29 -2.80 2.85
C ILE A 305 0.90 -3.35 3.65
N ASN A 306 1.64 -4.27 3.03
CA ASN A 306 2.82 -4.94 3.61
C ASN A 306 2.48 -5.71 4.90
N LYS A 307 1.55 -6.66 4.81
CA LYS A 307 1.14 -7.49 5.96
C LYS A 307 2.25 -8.40 6.49
N GLU A 308 3.36 -8.57 5.78
CA GLU A 308 4.49 -9.42 6.19
C GLU A 308 5.65 -8.60 6.77
N ILE A 309 6.16 -9.02 7.92
CA ILE A 309 7.36 -8.51 8.56
C ILE A 309 8.40 -9.62 8.59
N ASN A 310 9.51 -9.42 7.90
CA ASN A 310 10.64 -10.34 7.83
C ASN A 310 11.71 -9.93 8.85
N CYS A 311 11.51 -10.28 10.12
CA CYS A 311 12.48 -9.98 11.18
C CYS A 311 13.80 -10.71 10.93
N LYS A 312 14.91 -9.98 10.85
CA LYS A 312 16.24 -10.56 10.72
C LYS A 312 16.79 -10.86 12.12
N ILE A 313 16.83 -12.14 12.48
CA ILE A 313 17.41 -12.61 13.74
C ILE A 313 18.91 -12.83 13.54
N ILE A 314 19.73 -12.14 14.34
CA ILE A 314 21.18 -12.26 14.33
C ILE A 314 21.63 -13.14 15.51
N ASN A 315 22.39 -14.18 15.17
CA ASN A 315 23.00 -15.13 16.08
C ASN A 315 24.53 -15.04 15.97
N LYS A 316 25.10 -13.91 16.41
CA LYS A 316 26.55 -13.71 16.43
C LYS A 316 27.07 -13.63 17.87
N LYS A 317 28.13 -14.38 18.16
CA LYS A 317 29.04 -14.10 19.28
C LYS A 317 30.03 -13.01 18.84
N GLU A 318 29.75 -11.73 19.06
CA GLU A 318 30.79 -10.69 18.93
C GLU A 318 30.80 -9.75 20.15
N LYS A 319 32.00 -9.53 20.69
CA LYS A 319 32.28 -8.59 21.78
C LYS A 319 31.94 -7.17 21.33
N VAL A 320 31.02 -6.53 22.05
CA VAL A 320 30.82 -5.08 21.95
C VAL A 320 32.05 -4.38 22.53
N PHE A 321 32.83 -3.70 21.69
CA PHE A 321 33.83 -2.73 22.17
C PHE A 321 33.09 -1.43 22.49
N TYR A 322 33.02 -1.09 23.77
CA TYR A 322 32.72 0.28 24.20
C TYR A 322 33.97 1.12 23.95
N PHE A 323 33.93 2.05 23.00
CA PHE A 323 34.87 3.16 23.01
C PHE A 323 34.44 4.08 24.15
N ASN A 324 35.20 4.04 25.26
CA ASN A 324 35.19 5.17 26.18
C ASN A 324 35.94 6.31 25.47
N GLU A 325 35.21 7.37 25.13
CA GLU A 325 35.84 8.64 24.79
C GLU A 325 36.64 9.12 26.01
N LEU A 326 37.92 9.40 25.80
CA LEU A 326 38.82 10.02 26.78
C LEU A 326 38.77 11.54 26.64
#